data_AF-A0A672K3I8-F1
#
_entry.id   AF-A0A672K3I8-F1
#
_cell.length_a   1.000
_cell.length_b   1.000
_cell.length_c   1.000
_cell.angle_alpha   90.00
_cell.angle_beta   90.00
_cell.angle_gamma   90.00
#
_symmetry.space_group_name_H-M   'P 1'
#
loop_
_entity.id
_entity.type
_entity.pdbx_description
1 polymer ?
#
loop_
_entity_poly.entity_id
_entity_poly.type
_entity_poly.pdbx_seq_one_letter_code
_entity_poly.pdbx_strand_id
1 'polypeptide(L)'
;GDRDLEYFLNLANQIGLLVILRPGPYICAEWEMVTVTSSCYTNITAAFIRQRRFEPKGPLVNSEFYTGWLDHWGDKHASVDTVKVSKMLGEMLSMGASVNMYMFEGGTNFGYWNGADHDTRFRSVVTSYDYNAPLSEAGDPTDKLLAIRDVIKNVRAGGYDCIY
;
A
#
# COMPACT_ATOMS: atom_id res chain seq x y z
N GLY A 1 -2.99 -22.99 8.89
CA GLY A 1 -3.12 -22.98 7.41
C GLY A 1 -2.86 -21.58 6.90
N ASP A 2 -3.05 -21.30 5.62
CA ASP A 2 -2.89 -19.97 5.00
C ASP A 2 -3.86 -18.89 5.57
N ARG A 3 -4.88 -19.30 6.35
CA ARG A 3 -5.87 -18.42 7.00
C ARG A 3 -5.69 -18.26 8.50
N ASP A 4 -4.50 -18.56 9.02
CA ASP A 4 -4.21 -18.53 10.45
C ASP A 4 -3.79 -17.11 10.89
N LEU A 5 -4.77 -16.29 11.26
CA LEU A 5 -4.54 -14.91 11.68
C LEU A 5 -3.70 -14.82 12.96
N GLU A 6 -3.92 -15.71 13.93
CA GLU A 6 -3.19 -15.70 15.19
C GLU A 6 -1.70 -15.99 14.96
N TYR A 7 -1.40 -16.98 14.11
CA TYR A 7 -0.02 -17.26 13.71
C TYR A 7 0.64 -16.05 13.05
N PHE A 8 -0.05 -15.37 12.12
CA PHE A 8 0.46 -14.18 11.45
C PHE A 8 0.78 -13.04 12.45
N LEU A 9 -0.15 -12.75 13.37
CA LEU A 9 0.02 -11.71 14.38
C LEU A 9 1.19 -12.03 15.34
N ASN A 10 1.30 -13.30 15.75
CA ASN A 10 2.40 -13.76 16.58
C ASN A 10 3.75 -13.65 15.86
N LEU A 11 3.81 -13.99 14.58
CA LEU A 11 5.02 -13.86 13.78
C LEU A 11 5.43 -12.40 13.64
N ALA A 12 4.50 -11.51 13.29
CA ALA A 12 4.76 -10.06 13.19
C ALA A 12 5.34 -9.50 14.50
N ASN A 13 4.76 -9.87 15.64
CA ASN A 13 5.26 -9.49 16.95
C ASN A 13 6.67 -10.05 17.24
N GLN A 14 6.95 -11.30 16.87
CA GLN A 14 8.27 -11.92 17.05
C GLN A 14 9.38 -11.22 16.25
N ILE A 15 9.07 -10.71 15.06
CA ILE A 15 10.02 -9.95 14.23
C ILE A 15 10.02 -8.45 14.53
N GLY A 16 9.28 -8.01 15.55
CA GLY A 16 9.25 -6.62 16.02
C GLY A 16 8.46 -5.66 15.13
N LEU A 17 7.48 -6.16 14.35
CA LEU A 17 6.58 -5.34 13.55
C LEU A 17 5.26 -5.10 14.27
N LEU A 18 4.73 -3.88 14.15
CA LEU A 18 3.36 -3.54 14.52
C LEU A 18 2.39 -3.89 13.37
N VAL A 19 1.15 -4.18 13.72
CA VAL A 19 0.10 -4.54 12.75
C VAL A 19 -1.04 -3.53 12.79
N ILE A 20 -1.38 -2.98 11.62
CA ILE A 20 -2.60 -2.21 11.41
C ILE A 20 -3.67 -3.18 10.89
N LEU A 21 -4.58 -3.61 11.78
CA LEU A 21 -5.67 -4.51 11.40
C LEU A 21 -6.86 -3.72 10.84
N ARG A 22 -7.34 -4.11 9.65
CA ARG A 22 -8.50 -3.51 8.97
C ARG A 22 -9.64 -4.53 8.85
N PRO A 23 -10.44 -4.76 9.91
CA PRO A 23 -11.32 -5.93 10.02
C PRO A 23 -12.58 -5.93 9.13
N GLY A 24 -12.83 -4.91 8.31
CA GLY A 24 -14.04 -4.85 7.47
C GLY A 24 -15.34 -4.73 8.29
N PRO A 25 -16.52 -4.78 7.64
CA PRO A 25 -16.93 -5.84 6.72
C PRO A 25 -16.66 -5.55 5.23
N TYR A 26 -16.34 -4.31 4.87
CA TYR A 26 -15.82 -3.92 3.56
C TYR A 26 -14.36 -3.54 3.71
N ILE A 27 -13.45 -4.21 3.01
CA ILE A 27 -12.00 -4.13 3.27
C ILE A 27 -11.25 -3.15 2.35
N CYS A 28 -11.92 -2.64 1.32
CA CYS A 28 -11.37 -1.64 0.40
C CYS A 28 -11.40 -0.24 1.06
N ALA A 29 -10.28 0.51 1.10
CA ALA A 29 -10.24 1.86 1.70
C ALA A 29 -10.81 2.98 0.83
N GLU A 30 -11.27 2.69 -0.39
CA GLU A 30 -11.67 3.73 -1.35
C GLU A 30 -12.84 4.62 -0.87
N TRP A 31 -13.43 4.31 0.29
CA TRP A 31 -14.51 5.04 0.94
C TRP A 31 -14.22 5.51 2.38
N GLU A 32 -12.99 5.39 2.89
CA GLU A 32 -12.65 5.85 4.25
C GLU A 32 -12.30 7.35 4.30
N MET A 33 -13.22 8.19 4.78
CA MET A 33 -13.04 9.67 4.85
C MET A 33 -12.03 10.16 5.92
N VAL A 34 -11.45 9.25 6.70
CA VAL A 34 -10.56 9.59 7.84
C VAL A 34 -9.08 9.47 7.46
N THR A 35 -8.77 8.73 6.40
CA THR A 35 -7.42 8.44 5.91
C THR A 35 -7.30 8.80 4.43
N VAL A 36 -6.08 8.99 3.94
CA VAL A 36 -5.84 9.23 2.51
C VAL A 36 -5.61 7.91 1.78
N THR A 37 -6.27 7.73 0.64
CA THR A 37 -5.92 6.75 -0.40
C THR A 37 -5.35 7.51 -1.59
N SER A 38 -4.22 7.05 -2.15
CA SER A 38 -3.52 7.78 -3.22
C SER A 38 -2.72 6.88 -4.14
N SER A 39 -2.55 7.33 -5.40
CA SER A 39 -1.50 6.84 -6.30
C SER A 39 -0.33 7.82 -6.36
N CYS A 40 0.73 7.48 -7.08
CA CYS A 40 1.87 8.38 -7.30
C CYS A 40 1.56 9.63 -8.15
N TYR A 41 0.33 9.78 -8.63
CA TYR A 41 -0.14 10.94 -9.40
C TYR A 41 -1.04 11.88 -8.57
N THR A 42 -1.43 11.46 -7.36
CA THR A 42 -2.28 12.27 -6.49
C THR A 42 -1.54 13.51 -6.00
N ASN A 43 -2.21 14.67 -5.99
CA ASN A 43 -1.69 15.83 -5.26
C ASN A 43 -1.83 15.57 -3.75
N ILE A 44 -0.76 15.05 -3.15
CA ILE A 44 -0.79 14.54 -1.78
C ILE A 44 -0.99 15.63 -0.74
N THR A 45 -0.43 16.82 -0.97
CA THR A 45 -0.66 18.00 -0.12
C THR A 45 -2.13 18.37 -0.09
N ALA A 46 -2.79 18.41 -1.25
CA ALA A 46 -4.22 18.69 -1.32
C ALA A 46 -5.05 17.59 -0.65
N ALA A 47 -4.64 16.32 -0.75
CA ALA A 47 -5.31 15.21 -0.08
C ALA A 47 -5.23 15.33 1.45
N PHE A 48 -4.04 15.60 2.00
CA PHE A 48 -3.88 15.81 3.45
C PHE A 48 -4.56 17.08 3.96
N ILE A 49 -4.62 18.16 3.18
CA ILE A 49 -5.42 19.34 3.52
C ILE A 49 -6.90 18.97 3.65
N ARG A 50 -7.42 18.09 2.78
CA ARG A 50 -8.80 17.60 2.90
C ARG A 50 -8.96 16.72 4.13
N GLN A 51 -8.02 15.82 4.41
CA GLN A 51 -8.04 15.01 5.64
C GLN A 51 -8.20 15.92 6.86
N ARG A 52 -7.42 17.02 6.95
CA ARG A 52 -7.48 17.97 8.06
C ARG A 52 -8.80 18.72 8.22
N ARG A 53 -9.67 18.74 7.21
CA ARG A 53 -11.02 19.30 7.37
C ARG A 53 -11.94 18.38 8.16
N PHE A 54 -11.75 17.07 8.04
CA PHE A 54 -12.57 16.05 8.71
C PHE A 54 -11.91 15.53 9.98
N GLU A 55 -10.58 15.53 10.03
CA GLU A 55 -9.75 15.11 11.17
C GLU A 55 -8.74 16.24 11.53
N PRO A 56 -9.19 17.31 12.22
CA PRO A 56 -8.37 18.51 12.44
C PRO A 56 -7.13 18.31 13.32
N LYS A 57 -7.07 17.21 14.07
CA LYS A 57 -5.98 16.85 15.00
C LYS A 57 -5.49 15.43 14.70
N GLY A 58 -4.39 15.00 15.33
CA GLY A 58 -3.85 13.65 15.15
C GLY A 58 -2.87 13.52 13.96
N PRO A 59 -2.33 12.31 13.72
CA PRO A 59 -1.32 12.09 12.68
C PRO A 59 -1.90 12.26 11.27
N LEU A 60 -1.03 12.52 10.28
CA LEU A 60 -1.38 12.33 8.88
C LEU A 60 -1.23 10.85 8.56
N VAL A 61 -2.24 10.25 7.94
CA VAL A 61 -2.25 8.81 7.66
C VAL A 61 -2.73 8.58 6.24
N ASN A 62 -1.88 7.92 5.45
CA ASN A 62 -2.23 7.34 4.17
C ASN A 62 -2.42 5.83 4.36
N SER A 63 -3.67 5.36 4.29
CA SER A 63 -4.02 3.97 4.55
C SER A 63 -3.82 3.06 3.33
N GLU A 64 -3.78 3.64 2.12
CA GLU A 64 -3.55 2.93 0.87
C GLU A 64 -2.75 3.80 -0.11
N PHE A 65 -1.44 3.61 -0.09
CA PHE A 65 -0.56 4.15 -1.11
C PHE A 65 -0.32 3.10 -2.20
N TYR A 66 -0.92 3.32 -3.37
CA TYR A 66 -0.85 2.41 -4.50
C TYR A 66 0.53 2.40 -5.15
N THR A 67 1.30 1.34 -4.86
CA THR A 67 2.67 1.12 -5.37
C THR A 67 2.68 0.55 -6.79
N GLY A 68 1.56 -0.01 -7.22
CA GLY A 68 1.33 -0.55 -8.55
C GLY A 68 -0.17 -0.72 -8.80
N TRP A 69 -0.58 -1.76 -9.55
CA TRP A 69 -1.99 -2.00 -9.85
C TRP A 69 -2.27 -3.47 -10.17
N LEU A 70 -3.53 -3.88 -10.05
CA LEU A 70 -3.99 -5.23 -10.39
C LEU A 70 -4.22 -5.42 -11.90
N ASP A 71 -4.13 -6.67 -12.34
CA ASP A 71 -4.34 -7.04 -13.73
C ASP A 71 -5.70 -7.70 -13.98
N HIS A 72 -6.22 -7.50 -15.19
CA HIS A 72 -7.40 -8.19 -15.69
C HIS A 72 -7.03 -9.13 -16.84
N TRP A 73 -7.76 -10.23 -16.97
CA TRP A 73 -7.57 -11.18 -18.06
C TRP A 73 -7.73 -10.49 -19.43
N GLY A 74 -6.69 -10.62 -20.28
CA GLY A 74 -6.66 -10.05 -21.63
C GLY A 74 -6.11 -8.63 -21.72
N ASP A 75 -5.89 -7.96 -20.58
CA ASP A 75 -5.24 -6.65 -20.55
C ASP A 75 -3.70 -6.81 -20.45
N LYS A 76 -2.97 -5.73 -20.71
CA LYS A 76 -1.51 -5.71 -20.54
C LYS A 76 -1.18 -5.57 -19.05
N HIS A 77 -0.16 -6.29 -18.59
CA HIS A 77 0.36 -6.19 -17.22
C HIS A 77 0.58 -4.72 -16.81
N ALA A 78 -0.04 -4.35 -15.70
CA ALA A 78 0.03 -3.02 -15.13
C ALA A 78 1.35 -2.82 -14.38
N SER A 79 1.96 -1.65 -14.56
CA SER A 79 3.20 -1.29 -13.89
C SER A 79 3.21 0.18 -13.54
N VAL A 80 3.74 0.51 -12.37
CA VAL A 80 3.93 1.90 -11.93
C VAL A 80 5.41 2.16 -11.72
N ASP A 81 5.86 3.29 -12.24
CA ASP A 81 7.26 3.69 -12.24
C ASP A 81 7.84 3.82 -10.82
N THR A 82 8.97 3.14 -10.59
CA THR A 82 9.67 3.10 -9.30
C THR A 82 10.11 4.47 -8.81
N VAL A 83 10.53 5.37 -9.70
CA VAL A 83 10.98 6.71 -9.32
C VAL A 83 9.82 7.54 -8.82
N LYS A 84 8.66 7.48 -9.49
CA LYS A 84 7.43 8.15 -9.04
C LYS A 84 6.97 7.64 -7.67
N VAL A 85 6.97 6.33 -7.46
CA VAL A 85 6.59 5.72 -6.17
C VAL A 85 7.53 6.20 -5.06
N SER A 86 8.83 6.12 -5.28
CA SER A 86 9.86 6.50 -4.29
C SER A 86 9.79 7.99 -3.96
N LYS A 87 9.57 8.84 -4.97
CA LYS A 87 9.41 10.28 -4.77
C LYS A 87 8.18 10.61 -3.93
N MET A 88 7.01 10.04 -4.28
CA MET A 88 5.77 10.27 -3.54
C MET A 88 5.88 9.78 -2.08
N LEU A 89 6.53 8.63 -1.86
CA LEU A 89 6.82 8.16 -0.51
C LEU A 89 7.67 9.16 0.27
N GLY A 90 8.76 9.66 -0.33
CA GLY A 90 9.63 10.66 0.28
C GLY A 90 8.88 11.95 0.63
N GLU A 91 8.01 12.43 -0.26
CA GLU A 91 7.14 13.58 -0.01
C GLU A 91 6.23 13.34 1.21
N MET A 92 5.51 12.21 1.25
CA MET A 92 4.65 11.87 2.40
C MET A 92 5.41 11.78 3.71
N LEU A 93 6.56 11.10 3.72
CA LEU A 93 7.37 10.94 4.92
C LEU A 93 7.95 12.29 5.39
N SER A 94 8.33 13.17 4.47
CA SER A 94 8.81 14.52 4.81
C SER A 94 7.73 15.39 5.49
N MET A 95 6.45 15.08 5.26
CA MET A 95 5.31 15.73 5.91
C MET A 95 5.01 15.15 7.31
N GLY A 96 5.76 14.13 7.75
CA GLY A 96 5.51 13.39 8.97
C GLY A 96 4.29 12.46 8.88
N ALA A 97 3.89 12.06 7.68
CA ALA A 97 2.76 11.14 7.48
C ALA A 97 3.17 9.69 7.72
N SER A 98 2.26 8.92 8.32
CA SER A 98 2.30 7.46 8.30
C SER A 98 1.73 6.95 6.99
N VAL A 99 2.36 5.93 6.40
CA VAL A 99 2.01 5.42 5.06
C VAL A 99 1.92 3.91 5.09
N ASN A 100 0.80 3.36 4.61
CA ASN A 100 0.62 1.94 4.34
C ASN A 100 0.67 1.70 2.81
N MET A 101 1.59 0.85 2.37
CA MET A 101 1.79 0.55 0.95
C MET A 101 0.85 -0.56 0.50
N TYR A 102 -0.06 -0.24 -0.42
CA TYR A 102 -1.00 -1.19 -1.01
C TYR A 102 -0.57 -1.47 -2.46
N MET A 103 -0.01 -2.62 -2.82
CA MET A 103 0.48 -3.68 -1.94
C MET A 103 1.98 -3.52 -1.67
N PHE A 104 2.42 -3.91 -0.48
CA PHE A 104 3.85 -4.14 -0.21
C PHE A 104 4.30 -5.50 -0.77
N GLU A 105 3.45 -6.51 -0.62
CA GLU A 105 3.50 -7.82 -1.26
C GLU A 105 2.05 -8.18 -1.58
N GLY A 106 1.75 -8.49 -2.84
CA GLY A 106 0.37 -8.79 -3.24
C GLY A 106 0.04 -10.28 -3.26
N GLY A 107 0.97 -11.13 -3.70
CA GLY A 107 0.82 -12.59 -3.67
C GLY A 107 -0.09 -13.15 -4.76
N THR A 108 -0.92 -14.14 -4.42
CA THR A 108 -1.72 -14.91 -5.38
C THR A 108 -3.17 -15.08 -4.91
N ASN A 109 -4.11 -14.84 -5.80
CA ASN A 109 -5.52 -15.20 -5.62
C ASN A 109 -5.72 -16.70 -5.90
N PHE A 110 -5.40 -17.58 -4.94
CA PHE A 110 -5.54 -19.02 -5.12
C PHE A 110 -6.98 -19.48 -5.40
N GLY A 111 -7.15 -20.60 -6.10
CA GLY A 111 -8.46 -21.20 -6.35
C GLY A 111 -9.42 -20.27 -7.10
N TYR A 112 -10.59 -20.01 -6.51
CA TYR A 112 -11.64 -19.15 -7.07
C TYR A 112 -11.86 -17.89 -6.23
N TRP A 113 -10.81 -17.40 -5.55
CA TRP A 113 -10.89 -16.22 -4.69
C TRP A 113 -10.62 -14.90 -5.43
N ASN A 114 -10.34 -14.92 -6.73
CA ASN A 114 -10.15 -13.71 -7.52
C ASN A 114 -11.46 -12.94 -7.70
N GLY A 115 -11.36 -11.62 -7.62
CA GLY A 115 -12.48 -10.71 -7.84
C GLY A 115 -12.72 -10.39 -9.33
N ALA A 116 -13.60 -9.43 -9.54
CA ALA A 116 -13.85 -8.83 -10.85
C ALA A 116 -14.31 -7.38 -10.67
N ASP A 117 -13.96 -6.55 -11.65
CA ASP A 117 -14.46 -5.18 -11.76
C ASP A 117 -15.56 -5.11 -12.81
N HIS A 118 -16.51 -4.20 -12.60
CA HIS A 118 -17.57 -3.94 -13.56
C HIS A 118 -17.84 -2.44 -13.66
N ASP A 119 -17.17 -1.78 -14.60
CA ASP A 119 -17.38 -0.37 -14.93
C ASP A 119 -18.31 -0.21 -16.14
N THR A 120 -17.85 -0.63 -17.31
CA THR A 120 -18.54 -0.61 -18.60
C THR A 120 -18.55 -2.00 -19.25
N ARG A 121 -17.60 -2.86 -18.85
CA ARG A 121 -17.53 -4.27 -19.18
C ARG A 121 -17.10 -5.06 -17.94
N PHE A 122 -17.51 -6.32 -17.87
CA PHE A 122 -17.02 -7.23 -16.85
C PHE A 122 -15.54 -7.56 -17.10
N ARG A 123 -14.70 -7.36 -16.09
CA ARG A 123 -13.26 -7.65 -16.15
C ARG A 123 -12.88 -8.51 -14.95
N SER A 124 -12.55 -9.77 -15.19
CA SER A 124 -12.08 -10.66 -14.14
C SER A 124 -10.62 -10.38 -13.81
N VAL A 125 -10.32 -10.24 -12.52
CA VAL A 125 -8.95 -10.09 -12.02
C VAL A 125 -8.21 -11.41 -12.22
N VAL A 126 -6.94 -11.34 -12.61
CA VAL A 126 -6.11 -12.53 -12.83
C VAL A 126 -5.76 -13.25 -11.52
N THR A 127 -5.26 -14.48 -11.63
CA THR A 127 -4.82 -15.28 -10.48
C THR A 127 -3.63 -14.63 -9.77
N SER A 128 -2.67 -14.10 -10.53
CA SER A 128 -1.56 -13.34 -9.95
C SER A 128 -2.07 -12.06 -9.31
N TYR A 129 -1.59 -11.77 -8.11
CA TYR A 129 -1.82 -10.50 -7.43
C TYR A 129 -0.50 -9.78 -7.17
N ASP A 130 0.53 -10.00 -8.01
CA ASP A 130 1.86 -9.36 -7.92
C ASP A 130 1.78 -7.84 -7.71
N TYR A 131 0.81 -7.20 -8.38
CA TYR A 131 0.49 -5.78 -8.26
C TYR A 131 1.61 -4.84 -8.73
N ASN A 132 2.71 -5.35 -9.30
CA ASN A 132 3.96 -4.61 -9.45
C ASN A 132 4.44 -4.03 -8.09
N ALA A 133 4.25 -4.79 -7.02
CA ALA A 133 4.58 -4.41 -5.64
C ALA A 133 6.10 -4.38 -5.37
N PRO A 134 6.53 -3.83 -4.22
CA PRO A 134 7.92 -3.91 -3.77
C PRO A 134 8.47 -5.34 -3.66
N LEU A 135 7.67 -6.29 -3.17
CA LEU A 135 7.95 -7.73 -3.27
C LEU A 135 7.12 -8.35 -4.40
N SER A 136 7.72 -9.24 -5.17
CA SER A 136 7.01 -9.97 -6.23
C SER A 136 5.96 -10.92 -5.65
N GLU A 137 5.12 -11.48 -6.51
CA GLU A 137 4.17 -12.56 -6.14
C GLU A 137 4.84 -13.73 -5.36
N ALA A 138 6.12 -14.02 -5.64
CA ALA A 138 6.87 -15.09 -4.97
C ALA A 138 7.66 -14.60 -3.73
N GLY A 139 7.55 -13.32 -3.37
CA GLY A 139 8.27 -12.70 -2.26
C GLY A 139 9.69 -12.23 -2.61
N ASP A 140 10.05 -12.17 -3.91
CA ASP A 140 11.38 -11.73 -4.31
C ASP A 140 11.54 -10.20 -4.19
N PRO A 141 12.68 -9.70 -3.66
CA PRO A 141 13.02 -8.28 -3.70
C PRO A 141 13.05 -7.72 -5.12
N THR A 142 12.35 -6.61 -5.36
CA THR A 142 12.41 -5.87 -6.62
C THR A 142 13.28 -4.61 -6.52
N ASP A 143 13.61 -4.00 -7.66
CA ASP A 143 14.25 -2.67 -7.70
C ASP A 143 13.41 -1.61 -6.97
N LYS A 144 12.08 -1.78 -6.94
CA LYS A 144 11.17 -0.89 -6.23
C LYS A 144 11.35 -0.99 -4.71
N LEU A 145 11.56 -2.19 -4.18
CA LEU A 145 11.89 -2.37 -2.77
C LEU A 145 13.19 -1.66 -2.41
N LEU A 146 14.23 -1.82 -3.23
CA LEU A 146 15.54 -1.20 -2.98
C LEU A 146 15.44 0.32 -2.95
N ALA A 147 14.72 0.92 -3.90
CA ALA A 147 14.51 2.36 -3.95
C ALA A 147 13.69 2.87 -2.74
N ILE A 148 12.62 2.17 -2.36
CA ILE A 148 11.80 2.50 -1.18
C ILE A 148 12.63 2.43 0.11
N ARG A 149 13.44 1.38 0.27
CA ARG A 149 14.33 1.21 1.42
C ARG A 149 15.29 2.38 1.55
N ASP A 150 15.86 2.82 0.43
CA ASP A 150 16.82 3.93 0.42
C ASP A 150 16.15 5.26 0.80
N VAL A 151 14.90 5.50 0.37
CA VAL A 151 14.10 6.65 0.81
C VAL A 151 13.90 6.62 2.33
N ILE A 152 13.43 5.50 2.88
CA ILE A 152 13.18 5.36 4.34
C ILE A 152 14.47 5.56 5.14
N LYS A 153 15.59 5.01 4.66
CA LYS A 153 16.90 5.17 5.28
C LYS A 153 17.31 6.65 5.36
N ASN A 154 17.09 7.41 4.29
CA ASN A 154 17.45 8.82 4.23
C ASN A 154 16.59 9.69 5.15
N VAL A 155 15.28 9.38 5.27
CA VAL A 155 14.40 10.09 6.21
C VAL A 155 14.85 9.89 7.66
N ARG A 156 15.22 8.65 8.04
CA ARG A 156 15.74 8.34 9.37
C ARG A 156 17.07 9.03 9.66
N ALA A 157 17.97 9.12 8.68
CA ALA A 157 19.25 9.80 8.84
C ALA A 157 19.13 11.33 8.98
N GLY A 158 18.03 11.91 8.51
CA GLY A 158 17.75 13.35 8.55
C GLY A 158 17.22 13.89 9.89
N GLY A 159 17.09 13.07 10.93
CA GLY A 159 16.70 13.51 12.28
C GLY A 159 15.19 13.61 12.53
N TYR A 160 14.36 13.09 11.64
CA TYR A 160 12.95 12.82 11.95
C TYR A 160 12.88 11.44 12.60
N ASP A 161 12.91 11.40 13.94
CA ASP A 161 12.51 10.21 14.68
C ASP A 161 11.05 9.92 14.32
N CYS A 162 10.84 9.02 13.36
CA CYS A 162 9.56 8.34 13.18
C CYS A 162 9.36 7.52 14.45
N ILE A 163 8.58 8.06 15.36
CA ILE A 163 8.27 7.50 16.67
C ILE A 163 7.68 6.09 16.48
N TYR A 164 8.21 5.15 17.26
CA TYR A 164 7.84 3.74 17.38
C TYR A 164 6.33 3.49 17.40
#